data_AF-A0AAV9H8A3-F1
#
_entry.id   AF-A0AAV9H8A3-F1
#
_cell.length_a   1.000
_cell.length_b   1.000
_cell.length_c   1.000
_cell.angle_alpha   90.00
_cell.angle_beta   90.00
_cell.angle_gamma   90.00
#
_symmetry.space_group_name_H-M   'P 1'
#
loop_
_entity.id
_entity.type
_entity.pdbx_description
1 polymer ?
#
loop_
_entity_poly.entity_id
_entity_poly.type
_entity_poly.pdbx_seq_one_letter_code
_entity_poly.pdbx_strand_id
1 'polypeptide(L)'
;MKFQALTSLLFATAAVAADADAAAPALAAGARISSIKYSGNGCLRDPKYSGGLADPTFTYSNFAATLPGVNQTLNCQVHIEITGVGAGWQVALGQNAVRSHLVLTPDTRLDYFTTVFFSEAASQTSTVRGHISNTADGTIDQTLTLVNNLAGNKVWSQCTGSSGYTGILNVNFRGALSGSGRAYYEALTENWDLEWRRC
;
A
#
# COMPACT_ATOMS: atom_id res chain seq x y z
N MET A 1 49.84 0.96 57.98
CA MET A 1 50.06 -0.17 57.04
C MET A 1 48.68 -0.71 56.66
N LYS A 2 48.38 -0.84 55.35
CA LYS A 2 47.23 -1.56 54.74
C LYS A 2 45.86 -0.86 54.84
N PHE A 3 44.98 -0.80 53.82
CA PHE A 3 45.02 -1.13 52.39
C PHE A 3 43.86 -0.34 51.73
N GLN A 4 44.11 0.36 50.62
CA GLN A 4 43.05 0.92 49.74
C GLN A 4 42.34 -0.23 49.01
N ALA A 5 41.02 -0.28 49.05
CA ALA A 5 40.20 -1.13 48.19
C ALA A 5 39.71 -0.30 47.00
N LEU A 6 40.29 -0.58 45.83
CA LEU A 6 39.91 -0.03 44.54
C LEU A 6 38.86 -0.99 43.94
N THR A 7 37.59 -0.58 43.90
CA THR A 7 36.52 -1.38 43.28
C THR A 7 36.37 -0.95 41.83
N SER A 8 36.82 -1.81 40.91
CA SER A 8 36.70 -1.62 39.47
C SER A 8 35.26 -1.82 39.00
N LEU A 9 34.65 -0.80 38.39
CA LEU A 9 33.42 -0.93 37.62
C LEU A 9 33.73 -1.58 36.26
N LEU A 10 33.22 -2.80 36.02
CA LEU A 10 33.11 -3.34 34.67
C LEU A 10 31.88 -2.74 33.98
N PHE A 11 32.10 -1.99 32.90
CA PHE A 11 31.05 -1.65 31.94
C PHE A 11 30.86 -2.83 30.98
N ALA A 12 29.70 -3.51 31.06
CA ALA A 12 29.27 -4.46 30.06
C ALA A 12 28.64 -3.70 28.88
N THR A 13 29.37 -3.60 27.77
CA THR A 13 28.82 -3.13 26.50
C THR A 13 27.93 -4.21 25.90
N ALA A 14 26.61 -4.02 25.96
CA ALA A 14 25.67 -4.82 25.20
C ALA A 14 25.81 -4.46 23.71
N ALA A 15 26.25 -5.43 22.90
CA ALA A 15 26.21 -5.31 21.45
C ALA A 15 24.75 -5.44 21.01
N VAL A 16 24.14 -4.33 20.60
CA VAL A 16 22.87 -4.34 19.89
C VAL A 16 23.19 -4.80 18.47
N ALA A 17 22.90 -6.06 18.15
CA ALA A 17 22.93 -6.54 16.77
C ALA A 17 21.80 -5.82 16.02
N ALA A 18 22.17 -4.84 15.20
CA ALA A 18 21.29 -4.30 14.19
C ALA A 18 21.17 -5.36 13.08
N ASP A 19 20.09 -6.13 13.09
CA ASP A 19 19.64 -6.87 11.91
C ASP A 19 19.10 -5.84 10.89
N ALA A 20 20.05 -5.19 10.21
CA ALA A 20 19.77 -4.37 9.06
C ALA A 20 19.60 -5.29 7.84
N ASP A 21 18.33 -5.58 7.53
CA ASP A 21 17.79 -5.56 6.17
C ASP A 21 18.69 -6.13 5.05
N ALA A 22 18.95 -7.44 5.12
CA ALA A 22 19.65 -8.19 4.06
C ALA A 22 18.73 -8.60 2.89
N ALA A 23 17.49 -8.11 2.83
CA ALA A 23 16.54 -8.47 1.77
C ALA A 23 16.76 -7.66 0.47
N ALA A 24 17.22 -6.42 0.57
CA ALA A 24 17.39 -5.51 -0.57
C ALA A 24 18.43 -5.95 -1.64
N PRO A 25 19.60 -6.55 -1.31
CA PRO A 25 20.64 -6.83 -2.32
C PRO A 25 20.40 -8.11 -3.15
N ALA A 26 19.45 -8.96 -2.78
CA ALA A 26 19.26 -10.28 -3.38
C ALA A 26 18.04 -10.41 -4.31
N LEU A 27 17.18 -9.38 -4.35
CA LEU A 27 16.34 -9.12 -5.50
C LEU A 27 17.29 -8.77 -6.64
N ALA A 28 17.52 -9.72 -7.56
CA ALA A 28 18.56 -9.61 -8.58
C ALA A 28 18.66 -8.18 -9.15
N ALA A 29 19.89 -7.70 -9.37
CA ALA A 29 20.20 -6.31 -9.74
C ALA A 29 19.46 -5.73 -10.97
N GLY A 30 18.63 -6.51 -11.66
CA GLY A 30 17.77 -6.10 -12.77
C GLY A 30 16.27 -6.09 -12.49
N ALA A 31 15.83 -6.30 -11.25
CA ALA A 31 14.42 -6.28 -10.86
C ALA A 31 13.81 -4.89 -11.12
N ARG A 32 12.71 -4.84 -11.88
CA ARG A 32 12.03 -3.58 -12.22
C ARG A 32 10.57 -3.80 -12.57
N ILE A 33 9.77 -2.74 -12.40
CA ILE A 33 8.43 -2.68 -12.98
C ILE A 33 8.60 -2.46 -14.49
N SER A 34 8.17 -3.44 -15.29
CA SER A 34 8.31 -3.41 -16.77
C SER A 34 7.06 -2.93 -17.49
N SER A 35 5.91 -2.99 -16.85
CA SER A 35 4.62 -2.56 -17.40
C SER A 35 3.72 -2.07 -16.29
N ILE A 36 2.97 -1.00 -16.56
CA ILE A 36 1.93 -0.49 -15.70
C ILE A 36 0.71 -0.20 -16.57
N LYS A 37 -0.45 -0.72 -16.17
CA LYS A 37 -1.75 -0.39 -16.77
C LYS A 37 -2.73 0.03 -15.70
N TYR A 38 -3.76 0.74 -16.13
CA TYR A 38 -4.81 1.25 -15.25
C TYR A 38 -6.19 0.88 -15.81
N SER A 39 -7.14 0.62 -14.92
CA SER A 39 -8.53 0.40 -15.28
C SER A 39 -9.48 0.82 -14.16
N GLY A 40 -10.73 1.11 -14.49
CA GLY A 40 -11.74 1.58 -13.53
C GLY A 40 -12.13 3.04 -13.74
N ASN A 41 -13.25 3.43 -13.14
CA ASN A 41 -13.86 4.75 -13.35
C ASN A 41 -13.18 5.88 -12.56
N GLY A 42 -12.28 5.56 -11.62
CA GLY A 42 -11.48 6.49 -10.84
C GLY A 42 -10.08 6.77 -11.41
N CYS A 43 -9.60 5.97 -12.37
CA CYS A 43 -8.31 6.19 -13.05
C CYS A 43 -8.43 7.18 -14.23
N LEU A 44 -9.15 8.29 -14.09
CA LEU A 44 -9.36 9.19 -15.22
C LEU A 44 -8.01 9.77 -15.71
N ARG A 45 -7.74 9.62 -17.02
CA ARG A 45 -6.50 10.07 -17.68
C ARG A 45 -5.21 9.36 -17.22
N ASP A 46 -5.36 8.18 -16.64
CA ASP A 46 -4.28 7.35 -16.10
C ASP A 46 -3.47 8.05 -14.99
N PRO A 47 -3.35 7.44 -13.80
CA PRO A 47 -2.43 7.92 -12.78
C PRO A 47 -1.00 8.07 -13.30
N LYS A 48 -0.28 9.06 -12.78
CA LYS A 48 1.16 9.19 -13.03
C LYS A 48 1.92 8.27 -12.09
N TYR A 49 2.87 7.52 -12.63
CA TYR A 49 3.78 6.67 -11.84
C TYR A 49 5.09 7.39 -11.52
N SER A 50 5.58 7.22 -10.29
CA SER A 50 6.92 7.59 -9.85
C SER A 50 7.46 6.58 -8.82
N GLY A 51 8.74 6.68 -8.50
CA GLY A 51 9.43 5.76 -7.58
C GLY A 51 9.96 4.49 -8.26
N GLY A 52 10.30 3.50 -7.46
CA GLY A 52 10.78 2.17 -7.88
C GLY A 52 10.09 1.05 -7.11
N LEU A 53 10.69 -0.15 -7.09
CA LEU A 53 10.14 -1.31 -6.37
C LEU A 53 10.07 -1.13 -4.85
N ALA A 54 10.86 -0.20 -4.29
CA ALA A 54 10.87 0.10 -2.86
C ALA A 54 9.76 1.10 -2.46
N ASP A 55 9.27 1.90 -3.39
CA ASP A 55 8.32 3.00 -3.14
C ASP A 55 7.39 3.30 -4.34
N PRO A 56 6.72 2.30 -4.96
CA PRO A 56 5.85 2.56 -6.10
C PRO A 56 4.78 3.58 -5.71
N THR A 57 4.69 4.67 -6.46
CA THR A 57 3.76 5.76 -6.15
C THR A 57 2.92 6.13 -7.36
N PHE A 58 1.61 6.17 -7.17
CA PHE A 58 0.62 6.50 -8.18
C PHE A 58 -0.06 7.82 -7.81
N THR A 59 0.07 8.84 -8.66
CA THR A 59 -0.59 10.12 -8.48
C THR A 59 -1.86 10.16 -9.32
N TYR A 60 -3.00 10.26 -8.67
CA TYR A 60 -4.30 10.29 -9.31
C TYR A 60 -4.55 11.62 -10.02
N SER A 61 -5.28 11.56 -11.13
CA SER A 61 -5.81 12.73 -11.83
C SER A 61 -7.32 12.75 -11.69
N ASN A 62 -7.83 13.35 -10.62
CA ASN A 62 -9.27 13.50 -10.34
C ASN A 62 -10.01 12.19 -9.99
N PHE A 63 -9.41 11.36 -9.12
CA PHE A 63 -10.16 10.32 -8.40
C PHE A 63 -11.01 11.03 -7.34
N ALA A 64 -12.23 11.45 -7.68
CA ALA A 64 -13.07 12.26 -6.81
C ALA A 64 -14.53 11.79 -6.75
N ALA A 65 -14.97 11.34 -5.58
CA ALA A 65 -16.33 10.93 -5.31
C ALA A 65 -17.12 12.07 -4.64
N THR A 66 -18.42 12.16 -4.94
CA THR A 66 -19.33 13.17 -4.38
C THR A 66 -20.65 12.56 -3.92
N LEU A 67 -21.19 13.10 -2.83
CA LEU A 67 -22.53 12.80 -2.32
C LEU A 67 -23.24 14.13 -1.98
N PRO A 68 -24.52 14.32 -2.37
CA PRO A 68 -25.23 13.54 -3.38
C PRO A 68 -24.59 13.75 -4.77
N GLY A 69 -24.74 12.78 -5.66
CA GLY A 69 -24.16 12.84 -6.99
C GLY A 69 -24.19 11.49 -7.70
N VAL A 70 -23.72 11.46 -8.95
CA VAL A 70 -23.64 10.23 -9.76
C VAL A 70 -22.39 9.39 -9.46
N ASN A 71 -21.33 10.02 -8.96
CA ASN A 71 -20.04 9.38 -8.68
C ASN A 71 -19.86 9.16 -7.17
N GLN A 72 -20.78 8.42 -6.55
CA GLN A 72 -20.68 8.09 -5.12
C GLN A 72 -19.70 6.93 -4.87
N THR A 73 -19.38 6.15 -5.90
CA THR A 73 -18.40 5.05 -5.82
C THR A 73 -17.44 5.12 -7.00
N LEU A 74 -16.15 5.13 -6.69
CA LEU A 74 -15.07 5.10 -7.67
C LEU A 74 -14.08 4.00 -7.33
N ASN A 75 -13.49 3.42 -8.38
CA ASN A 75 -12.39 2.48 -8.23
C ASN A 75 -11.30 2.76 -9.26
N CYS A 76 -10.06 2.53 -8.87
CA CYS A 76 -8.93 2.52 -9.77
C CYS A 76 -8.10 1.27 -9.48
N GLN A 77 -7.96 0.43 -10.50
CA GLN A 77 -7.13 -0.74 -10.49
C GLN A 77 -5.84 -0.46 -11.24
N VAL A 78 -4.74 -0.67 -10.54
CA VAL A 78 -3.39 -0.62 -11.08
C VAL A 78 -2.93 -2.06 -11.32
N HIS A 79 -2.42 -2.31 -12.51
CA HIS A 79 -1.86 -3.59 -12.94
C HIS A 79 -0.37 -3.39 -13.16
N ILE A 80 0.49 -4.05 -12.37
CA ILE A 80 1.95 -3.98 -12.56
C ILE A 80 2.54 -5.34 -12.92
N GLU A 81 3.48 -5.32 -13.85
CA GLU A 81 4.35 -6.47 -14.13
C GLU A 81 5.74 -6.19 -13.60
N ILE A 82 6.30 -7.13 -12.84
CA ILE A 82 7.67 -7.06 -12.34
C ILE A 82 8.49 -8.17 -13.00
N THR A 83 9.65 -7.78 -13.56
CA THR A 83 10.56 -8.68 -14.27
C THR A 83 12.00 -8.48 -13.81
N GLY A 84 12.88 -9.42 -14.17
CA GLY A 84 14.31 -9.37 -13.82
C GLY A 84 14.60 -9.75 -12.37
N VAL A 85 13.64 -10.37 -11.68
CA VAL A 85 13.82 -10.89 -10.32
C VAL A 85 14.63 -12.19 -10.36
N GLY A 86 15.55 -12.39 -9.43
CA GLY A 86 16.29 -13.65 -9.32
C GLY A 86 15.37 -14.84 -9.03
N ALA A 87 15.82 -16.07 -9.30
CA ALA A 87 15.03 -17.26 -9.00
C ALA A 87 14.85 -17.47 -7.49
N GLY A 88 13.69 -18.02 -7.10
CA GLY A 88 13.36 -18.33 -5.70
C GLY A 88 12.85 -17.15 -4.89
N TRP A 89 12.16 -16.19 -5.52
CA TRP A 89 11.57 -15.03 -4.86
C TRP A 89 10.07 -14.93 -5.12
N GLN A 90 9.35 -14.34 -4.16
CA GLN A 90 7.97 -13.91 -4.30
C GLN A 90 7.84 -12.47 -3.84
N VAL A 91 6.85 -11.77 -4.41
CA VAL A 91 6.44 -10.42 -4.01
C VAL A 91 4.98 -10.41 -3.59
N ALA A 92 4.64 -9.54 -2.65
CA ALA A 92 3.27 -9.25 -2.25
C ALA A 92 3.12 -7.76 -1.96
N LEU A 93 1.89 -7.24 -2.03
CA LEU A 93 1.58 -5.95 -1.42
C LEU A 93 1.51 -6.13 0.10
N GLY A 94 2.39 -5.47 0.85
CA GLY A 94 2.33 -5.45 2.31
C GLY A 94 1.34 -4.40 2.81
N GLN A 95 1.46 -3.19 2.27
CA GLN A 95 0.63 -2.05 2.65
C GLN A 95 0.38 -1.13 1.46
N ASN A 96 -0.78 -0.46 1.43
CA ASN A 96 -0.97 0.75 0.64
C ASN A 96 -1.36 1.94 1.51
N ALA A 97 -0.79 3.09 1.20
CA ALA A 97 -1.06 4.36 1.86
C ALA A 97 -1.62 5.35 0.83
N VAL A 98 -2.89 5.74 1.00
CA VAL A 98 -3.59 6.67 0.12
C VAL A 98 -3.71 8.03 0.79
N ARG A 99 -2.97 9.02 0.30
CA ARG A 99 -3.16 10.42 0.70
C ARG A 99 -4.41 10.95 0.01
N SER A 100 -5.29 11.57 0.79
CA SER A 100 -6.60 12.02 0.31
C SER A 100 -7.06 13.30 0.97
N HIS A 101 -7.98 14.00 0.32
CA HIS A 101 -8.81 15.04 0.92
C HIS A 101 -10.22 14.50 1.16
N LEU A 102 -10.79 14.76 2.34
CA LEU A 102 -12.09 14.25 2.75
C LEU A 102 -12.92 15.36 3.37
N VAL A 103 -14.15 15.51 2.87
CA VAL A 103 -15.20 16.31 3.46
C VAL A 103 -16.41 15.43 3.78
N LEU A 104 -16.81 15.36 5.05
CA LEU A 104 -18.00 14.63 5.50
C LEU A 104 -18.87 15.57 6.35
N THR A 105 -20.10 15.88 5.92
CA THR A 105 -21.10 16.49 6.81
C THR A 105 -21.63 15.44 7.81
N PRO A 106 -22.40 15.84 8.83
CA PRO A 106 -23.04 14.88 9.74
C PRO A 106 -23.80 13.79 8.98
N ASP A 107 -23.81 12.57 9.54
CA ASP A 107 -24.46 11.38 9.02
C ASP A 107 -23.97 10.93 7.63
N THR A 108 -22.74 11.29 7.27
CA THR A 108 -22.07 10.78 6.07
C THR A 108 -20.83 9.94 6.41
N ARG A 109 -20.47 9.06 5.48
CA ARG A 109 -19.39 8.09 5.66
C ARG A 109 -18.64 7.87 4.35
N LEU A 110 -17.32 7.68 4.48
CA LEU A 110 -16.47 7.09 3.47
C LEU A 110 -16.19 5.63 3.83
N ASP A 111 -16.45 4.73 2.90
CA ASP A 111 -15.93 3.36 2.88
C ASP A 111 -14.82 3.25 1.85
N TYR A 112 -13.72 2.58 2.21
CA TYR A 112 -12.62 2.35 1.30
C TYR A 112 -12.14 0.90 1.34
N PHE A 113 -11.66 0.43 0.20
CA PHE A 113 -11.26 -0.97 0.00
C PHE A 113 -9.97 -1.02 -0.82
N THR A 114 -9.09 -1.93 -0.45
CA THR A 114 -7.96 -2.34 -1.29
C THR A 114 -8.10 -3.83 -1.55
N THR A 115 -8.28 -4.20 -2.82
CA THR A 115 -8.37 -5.60 -3.26
C THR A 115 -7.12 -5.95 -4.05
N VAL A 116 -6.50 -7.09 -3.72
CA VAL A 116 -5.22 -7.52 -4.31
C VAL A 116 -5.31 -8.96 -4.79
N PHE A 117 -4.79 -9.21 -5.99
CA PHE A 117 -4.61 -10.55 -6.55
C PHE A 117 -3.56 -10.55 -7.68
N PHE A 118 -3.03 -11.73 -8.00
CA PHE A 118 -2.22 -11.92 -9.21
C PHE A 118 -3.07 -12.48 -10.34
N SER A 119 -2.89 -12.02 -11.57
CA SER A 119 -3.70 -12.47 -12.73
C SER A 119 -3.62 -13.98 -12.94
N GLU A 120 -2.46 -14.57 -12.69
CA GLU A 120 -2.18 -16.00 -12.80
C GLU A 120 -2.96 -16.85 -11.78
N ALA A 121 -3.41 -16.23 -10.69
CA ALA A 121 -4.15 -16.86 -9.61
C ALA A 121 -5.28 -15.95 -9.11
N ALA A 122 -6.09 -15.41 -10.02
CA ALA A 122 -7.11 -14.41 -9.69
C ALA A 122 -8.15 -14.87 -8.64
N SER A 123 -8.35 -16.18 -8.48
CA SER A 123 -9.19 -16.74 -7.41
C SER A 123 -8.57 -16.57 -6.00
N GLN A 124 -7.26 -16.37 -5.90
CA GLN A 124 -6.55 -16.02 -4.67
C GLN A 124 -6.54 -14.51 -4.51
N THR A 125 -7.60 -14.00 -3.91
CA THR A 125 -7.80 -12.57 -3.68
C THR A 125 -7.79 -12.25 -2.20
N SER A 126 -7.22 -11.10 -1.85
CA SER A 126 -7.36 -10.48 -0.53
C SER A 126 -8.06 -9.15 -0.66
N THR A 127 -8.88 -8.80 0.32
CA THR A 127 -9.50 -7.47 0.39
C THR A 127 -9.45 -6.98 1.83
N VAL A 128 -8.85 -5.81 2.00
CA VAL A 128 -8.89 -5.04 3.23
C VAL A 128 -9.86 -3.89 3.06
N ARG A 129 -10.56 -3.54 4.13
CA ARG A 129 -11.58 -2.49 4.13
C ARG A 129 -11.43 -1.62 5.37
N GLY A 130 -11.73 -0.33 5.21
CA GLY A 130 -11.83 0.61 6.31
C GLY A 130 -12.96 1.62 6.05
N HIS A 131 -13.22 2.44 7.05
CA HIS A 131 -14.22 3.49 6.93
C HIS A 131 -13.92 4.68 7.84
N ILE A 132 -14.48 5.83 7.48
CA ILE A 132 -14.52 7.04 8.30
C ILE A 132 -15.98 7.51 8.29
N SER A 133 -16.59 7.57 9.46
CA SER A 133 -17.96 8.05 9.64
C SER A 133 -17.94 9.39 10.37
N ASN A 134 -18.78 10.33 9.96
CA ASN A 134 -19.04 11.53 10.74
C ASN A 134 -20.35 11.37 11.51
N THR A 135 -20.23 11.08 12.80
CA THR A 135 -21.36 10.94 13.73
C THR A 135 -21.52 12.16 14.64
N ALA A 136 -20.79 13.24 14.38
CA ALA A 136 -20.84 14.48 15.14
C ALA A 136 -21.61 15.55 14.35
N ASP A 137 -21.99 16.64 15.03
CA ASP A 137 -22.74 17.75 14.42
C ASP A 137 -21.90 18.64 13.49
N GLY A 138 -20.57 18.55 13.58
CA GLY A 138 -19.63 19.31 12.77
C GLY A 138 -19.36 18.70 11.40
N THR A 139 -18.62 19.41 10.54
CA THR A 139 -18.10 18.85 9.28
C THR A 139 -16.65 18.41 9.48
N ILE A 140 -16.31 17.21 9.02
CA ILE A 140 -14.91 16.80 8.85
C ILE A 140 -14.47 17.39 7.53
N ASP A 141 -13.39 18.17 7.52
CA ASP A 141 -12.73 18.68 6.31
C ASP A 141 -11.22 18.66 6.55
N GLN A 142 -10.55 17.67 5.98
CA GLN A 142 -9.11 17.51 6.21
C GLN A 142 -8.42 16.69 5.12
N THR A 143 -7.12 16.91 5.01
CA THR A 143 -6.22 15.97 4.34
C THR A 143 -5.82 14.87 5.33
N LEU A 144 -5.84 13.62 4.88
CA LEU A 144 -5.48 12.46 5.69
C LEU A 144 -4.80 11.39 4.84
N THR A 145 -4.20 10.40 5.50
CA THR A 145 -3.64 9.22 4.83
C THR A 145 -4.38 7.98 5.30
N LEU A 146 -5.04 7.29 4.37
CA LEU A 146 -5.67 6.00 4.58
C LEU A 146 -4.60 4.91 4.43
N VAL A 147 -4.33 4.17 5.50
CA VAL A 147 -3.34 3.08 5.47
C VAL A 147 -4.08 1.75 5.54
N ASN A 148 -3.96 0.91 4.51
CA ASN A 148 -4.42 -0.47 4.58
C ASN A 148 -3.23 -1.42 4.62
N ASN A 149 -3.14 -2.17 5.72
CA ASN A 149 -2.12 -3.19 5.92
C ASN A 149 -2.73 -4.57 5.62
N LEU A 150 -2.12 -5.32 4.72
CA LEU A 150 -2.59 -6.66 4.35
C LEU A 150 -2.19 -7.71 5.39
N ALA A 151 -1.14 -7.46 6.18
CA ALA A 151 -0.69 -8.31 7.29
C ALA A 151 -0.65 -9.82 6.92
N GLY A 152 -1.43 -10.65 7.61
CA GLY A 152 -1.52 -12.09 7.33
C GLY A 152 -2.31 -12.45 6.06
N ASN A 153 -2.99 -11.49 5.42
CA ASN A 153 -3.81 -11.66 4.23
C ASN A 153 -3.06 -11.30 2.93
N LYS A 154 -1.72 -11.32 2.94
CA LYS A 154 -0.91 -11.06 1.74
C LYS A 154 -1.15 -12.13 0.69
N VAL A 155 -1.41 -11.69 -0.54
CA VAL A 155 -1.40 -12.57 -1.71
C VAL A 155 0.01 -12.54 -2.28
N TRP A 156 0.70 -13.67 -2.21
CA TRP A 156 2.06 -13.80 -2.73
C TRP A 156 2.01 -14.17 -4.21
N SER A 157 2.94 -13.61 -4.97
CA SER A 157 3.18 -13.95 -6.36
C SER A 157 3.54 -15.43 -6.53
N GLN A 158 3.57 -15.94 -7.77
CA GLN A 158 4.25 -17.21 -8.02
C GLN A 158 5.74 -17.11 -7.68
N CYS A 159 6.36 -18.26 -7.38
CA CYS A 159 7.81 -18.33 -7.15
C CYS A 159 8.55 -18.07 -8.46
N THR A 160 9.46 -17.09 -8.47
CA THR A 160 10.20 -16.73 -9.68
C THR A 160 11.15 -17.84 -10.12
N GLY A 161 11.13 -18.17 -11.41
CA GLY A 161 12.06 -19.09 -12.05
C GLY A 161 13.15 -18.36 -12.85
N SER A 162 13.70 -19.03 -13.86
CA SER A 162 14.72 -18.45 -14.76
C SER A 162 14.24 -17.23 -15.57
N SER A 163 12.93 -17.08 -15.75
CA SER A 163 12.33 -15.91 -16.42
C SER A 163 12.37 -14.64 -15.58
N GLY A 164 12.50 -14.76 -14.26
CA GLY A 164 12.45 -13.65 -13.32
C GLY A 164 11.13 -12.87 -13.31
N TYR A 165 10.05 -13.50 -13.77
CA TYR A 165 8.71 -12.93 -13.86
C TYR A 165 7.88 -13.27 -12.61
N THR A 166 7.30 -12.27 -11.96
CA THR A 166 6.49 -12.45 -10.74
C THR A 166 5.02 -12.74 -11.03
N GLY A 167 4.52 -12.47 -12.23
CA GLY A 167 3.09 -12.36 -12.48
C GLY A 167 2.63 -10.90 -12.58
N ILE A 168 1.38 -10.70 -13.01
CA ILE A 168 0.73 -9.38 -13.01
C ILE A 168 0.07 -9.17 -11.66
N LEU A 169 0.59 -8.25 -10.86
CA LEU A 169 -0.03 -7.82 -9.61
C LEU A 169 -1.15 -6.82 -9.92
N ASN A 170 -2.36 -7.11 -9.47
CA ASN A 170 -3.53 -6.25 -9.60
C ASN A 170 -3.90 -5.72 -8.22
N VAL A 171 -3.89 -4.39 -8.07
CA VAL A 171 -4.31 -3.71 -6.85
C VAL A 171 -5.43 -2.75 -7.20
N ASN A 172 -6.61 -2.98 -6.64
CA ASN A 172 -7.79 -2.14 -6.85
C ASN A 172 -8.11 -1.35 -5.60
N PHE A 173 -7.95 -0.03 -5.66
CA PHE A 173 -8.40 0.89 -4.64
C PHE A 173 -9.79 1.42 -4.98
N ARG A 174 -10.73 1.32 -4.03
CA ARG A 174 -12.11 1.78 -4.20
C ARG A 174 -12.52 2.68 -3.03
N GLY A 175 -13.13 3.82 -3.34
CA GLY A 175 -13.79 4.70 -2.37
C GLY A 175 -15.30 4.76 -2.65
N ALA A 176 -16.11 4.73 -1.60
CA ALA A 176 -17.55 4.84 -1.66
C ALA A 176 -18.09 5.77 -0.58
N LEU A 177 -18.86 6.77 -0.96
CA LEU A 177 -19.56 7.69 -0.05
C LEU A 177 -20.99 7.20 0.18
N SER A 178 -21.46 7.32 1.42
CA SER A 178 -22.85 7.03 1.80
C SER A 178 -23.34 7.98 2.90
N GLY A 179 -24.65 8.06 3.09
CA GLY A 179 -25.29 8.92 4.10
C GLY A 179 -26.43 9.78 3.54
N SER A 180 -26.94 10.68 4.37
CA SER A 180 -28.05 11.60 4.03
C SER A 180 -27.58 13.02 3.67
N GLY A 181 -26.33 13.36 3.97
CA GLY A 181 -25.77 14.70 3.81
C GLY A 181 -24.91 14.90 2.56
N ARG A 182 -23.99 15.87 2.64
CA ARG A 182 -23.00 16.14 1.60
C ARG A 182 -21.66 15.51 1.98
N ALA A 183 -21.01 14.89 1.00
CA ALA A 183 -19.65 14.41 1.18
C ALA A 183 -18.83 14.57 -0.10
N TYR A 184 -17.53 14.70 0.09
CA TYR A 184 -16.53 14.76 -0.97
C TYR A 184 -15.32 13.92 -0.55
N TYR A 185 -14.80 13.13 -1.48
CA TYR A 185 -13.58 12.36 -1.26
C TYR A 185 -12.72 12.43 -2.50
N GLU A 186 -11.47 12.84 -2.33
CA GLU A 186 -10.48 12.84 -3.40
C GLU A 186 -9.25 12.03 -2.99
N ALA A 187 -8.90 11.00 -3.76
CA ALA A 187 -7.62 10.33 -3.62
C ALA A 187 -6.57 11.10 -4.44
N LEU A 188 -5.44 11.44 -3.81
CA LEU A 188 -4.39 12.27 -4.40
C LEU A 188 -3.20 11.40 -4.84
N THR A 189 -2.68 10.61 -3.91
CA THR A 189 -1.55 9.70 -4.17
C THR A 189 -1.77 8.38 -3.46
N GLU A 190 -1.37 7.29 -4.09
CA GLU A 190 -1.30 5.97 -3.47
C GLU A 190 0.14 5.47 -3.54
N ASN A 191 0.72 5.21 -2.38
CA ASN A 191 2.06 4.66 -2.25
C ASN A 191 1.96 3.21 -1.74
N TRP A 192 2.77 2.33 -2.31
CA TRP A 192 2.79 0.92 -1.97
C TRP A 192 4.08 0.56 -1.24
N ASP A 193 3.92 -0.35 -0.28
CA ASP A 193 5.02 -1.10 0.32
C ASP A 193 4.96 -2.53 -0.23
N LEU A 194 5.95 -2.89 -1.05
CA LEU A 194 6.09 -4.21 -1.63
C LEU A 194 6.99 -5.06 -0.76
N GLU A 195 6.46 -6.19 -0.31
CA GLU A 195 7.21 -7.14 0.50
C GLU A 195 7.74 -8.29 -0.34
N TRP A 196 8.91 -8.77 0.05
CA TRP A 196 9.64 -9.82 -0.66
C TRP A 196 10.00 -10.96 0.28
N ARG A 197 9.94 -12.18 -0.24
CA ARG A 197 10.41 -13.37 0.49
C ARG A 197 10.98 -14.43 -0.42
N ARG A 198 11.75 -15.34 0.17
CA ARG A 198 12.23 -16.55 -0.51
C ARG A 198 11.13 -17.60 -0.64
N CYS A 199 11.24 -18.32 -1.74
CA CYS A 199 10.63 -19.61 -2.06
C CYS A 199 11.72 -20.46 -2.73
#